data_AF-A0A1E1XNN1-F1
#
_entry.id   AF-A0A1E1XNN1-F1
#
_cell.length_a   1.000
_cell.length_b   1.000
_cell.length_c   1.000
_cell.angle_alpha   90.00
_cell.angle_beta   90.00
_cell.angle_gamma   90.00
#
_symmetry.space_group_name_H-M   'P 1'
#
loop_
_entity.id
_entity.type
_entity.pdbx_description
1 polymer ?
#
loop_
_entity_poly.entity_id
_entity_poly.type
_entity_poly.pdbx_seq_one_letter_code
_entity_poly.pdbx_strand_id
1 'polypeptide(L)'
;TLELLKYVTSQVGYSYVMTSRLSQDKIENLFGIVRQSSGCNAHPTPQQFLTTINCLSYYNLAKSVPGANVGSDVLNSLMTVKDQPATSRKQQLIDVLLNSGDLAAAETAVNDTTVQGHEGHGYNLQRSDSRLIYYVAGYVARKCVLKTKCLVCTSELLLPASEGKMLNAAVFTRACDVGGLLYPSIKLFKFITNLEDIFTGCFSSNKLHQDSIMDVLAVIHNKHIAAIGCEEHSQTLTANMIEFYVVTRMHFYVK
;
A
#
# COMPACT_ATOMS: atom_id res chain seq x y z
N THR A 1 -7.80 5.72 -44.56
CA THR A 1 -8.97 5.35 -43.71
C THR A 1 -10.15 4.81 -44.50
N LEU A 2 -10.53 5.41 -45.64
CA LEU A 2 -11.66 4.94 -46.47
C LEU A 2 -11.45 3.55 -47.09
N GLU A 3 -10.23 3.25 -47.55
CA GLU A 3 -9.89 1.92 -48.07
C GLU A 3 -9.95 0.84 -46.98
N LEU A 4 -9.45 1.17 -45.77
CA LEU A 4 -9.55 0.30 -44.60
C LEU A 4 -11.01 0.06 -44.22
N LEU A 5 -11.86 1.10 -44.22
CA LEU A 5 -13.29 0.95 -43.93
C LEU A 5 -13.97 0.03 -44.96
N LYS A 6 -13.67 0.20 -46.26
CA LYS A 6 -14.20 -0.66 -47.33
C LYS A 6 -13.77 -2.12 -47.12
N TYR A 7 -12.50 -2.36 -46.83
CA TYR A 7 -11.98 -3.71 -46.58
C TYR A 7 -12.64 -4.35 -45.35
N VAL A 8 -12.69 -3.64 -44.23
CA VAL A 8 -13.21 -4.15 -42.95
C VAL A 8 -14.72 -4.41 -43.01
N THR A 9 -15.47 -3.62 -43.77
CA THR A 9 -16.92 -3.81 -43.95
C THR A 9 -17.24 -4.91 -44.98
N SER A 10 -16.50 -4.97 -46.10
CA SER A 10 -16.81 -5.90 -47.20
C SER A 10 -16.19 -7.29 -47.05
N GLN A 11 -14.97 -7.40 -46.52
CA GLN A 11 -14.23 -8.66 -46.43
C GLN A 11 -14.31 -9.30 -45.05
N VAL A 12 -14.37 -8.47 -43.99
CA VAL A 12 -14.32 -8.95 -42.59
C VAL A 12 -15.71 -8.91 -41.92
N GLY A 13 -16.67 -8.16 -42.49
CA GLY A 13 -18.07 -8.16 -42.05
C GLY A 13 -18.39 -7.28 -40.84
N TYR A 14 -17.52 -6.33 -40.47
CA TYR A 14 -17.81 -5.41 -39.37
C TYR A 14 -18.74 -4.26 -39.81
N SER A 15 -19.67 -3.86 -38.93
CA SER A 15 -20.66 -2.82 -39.24
C SER A 15 -20.09 -1.39 -39.24
N TYR A 16 -19.00 -1.13 -38.51
CA TYR A 16 -18.36 0.18 -38.41
C TYR A 16 -16.91 0.06 -37.93
N VAL A 17 -16.15 1.14 -38.07
CA VAL A 17 -14.77 1.27 -37.54
C VAL A 17 -14.70 2.42 -36.56
N MET A 18 -14.16 2.17 -35.36
CA MET A 18 -13.90 3.23 -34.38
C MET A 18 -12.60 3.96 -34.71
N THR A 19 -12.71 5.09 -35.39
CA THR A 19 -11.54 5.90 -35.81
C THR A 19 -10.71 6.40 -34.63
N SER A 20 -11.30 6.55 -33.43
CA SER A 20 -10.59 6.90 -32.19
C SER A 20 -9.58 5.84 -31.71
N ARG A 21 -9.61 4.62 -32.26
CA ARG A 21 -8.61 3.57 -31.97
C ARG A 21 -7.48 3.53 -32.99
N LEU A 22 -7.55 4.35 -34.04
CA LEU A 22 -6.52 4.46 -35.07
C LEU A 22 -5.53 5.59 -34.77
N SER A 23 -5.73 6.36 -33.69
CA SER A 23 -4.80 7.40 -33.25
C SER A 23 -3.66 6.83 -32.40
N GLN A 24 -2.57 7.58 -32.32
CA GLN A 24 -1.43 7.27 -31.45
C GLN A 24 -1.65 7.65 -29.98
N ASP A 25 -2.80 8.23 -29.62
CA ASP A 25 -3.09 8.76 -28.28
C ASP A 25 -2.88 7.71 -27.19
N LYS A 26 -3.17 6.43 -27.47
CA LYS A 26 -2.97 5.35 -26.49
C LYS A 26 -1.49 5.11 -26.19
N ILE A 27 -0.62 5.26 -27.18
CA ILE A 27 0.83 5.17 -27.01
C ILE A 27 1.35 6.43 -26.28
N GLU A 28 0.84 7.61 -26.61
CA GLU A 28 1.22 8.85 -25.90
C GLU A 28 0.80 8.82 -24.42
N ASN A 29 -0.38 8.28 -24.13
CA ASN A 29 -0.84 8.06 -22.76
C ASN A 29 0.08 7.09 -22.01
N LEU A 30 0.55 6.01 -22.65
CA LEU A 30 1.54 5.11 -22.06
C LEU A 30 2.84 5.86 -21.71
N PHE A 31 3.33 6.71 -22.61
CA PHE A 31 4.50 7.55 -22.30
C PHE A 31 4.23 8.52 -21.15
N GLY A 32 3.02 9.06 -21.03
CA GLY A 32 2.59 9.85 -19.87
C GLY A 32 2.69 9.08 -18.56
N ILE A 33 2.20 7.83 -18.53
CA ILE A 33 2.29 6.95 -17.36
C ILE A 33 3.75 6.68 -16.99
N VAL A 34 4.61 6.38 -17.98
CA VAL A 34 6.03 6.10 -17.73
C VAL A 34 6.78 7.34 -17.23
N ARG A 35 6.42 8.55 -17.69
CA ARG A 35 6.99 9.78 -17.14
C ARG A 35 6.53 10.06 -15.71
N GLN A 36 5.31 9.66 -15.35
CA GLN A 36 4.77 9.85 -13.99
C GLN A 36 5.22 8.76 -13.01
N SER A 37 5.65 7.59 -13.48
CA SER A 37 6.03 6.46 -12.62
C SER A 37 7.22 6.77 -11.72
N SER A 38 8.11 7.67 -12.16
CA SER A 38 9.33 8.07 -11.45
C SER A 38 9.18 9.37 -10.64
N GLY A 39 7.93 9.78 -10.33
CA GLY A 39 7.67 10.96 -9.50
C GLY A 39 8.14 12.27 -10.14
N CYS A 40 9.18 12.89 -9.56
CA CYS A 40 9.74 14.15 -10.08
C CYS A 40 10.64 13.96 -11.32
N ASN A 41 10.99 12.72 -11.69
CA ASN A 41 11.82 12.46 -12.87
C ASN A 41 10.96 12.34 -14.15
N ALA A 42 10.72 13.47 -14.80
CA ALA A 42 9.96 13.53 -16.05
C ALA A 42 10.70 12.96 -17.28
N HIS A 43 12.00 12.63 -17.14
CA HIS A 43 12.85 12.13 -18.23
C HIS A 43 13.53 10.82 -17.79
N PRO A 44 12.82 9.68 -17.83
CA PRO A 44 13.38 8.41 -17.41
C PRO A 44 14.55 8.00 -18.32
N THR A 45 15.58 7.37 -17.74
CA THR A 45 16.63 6.70 -18.52
C THR A 45 16.05 5.50 -19.26
N PRO A 46 16.71 5.00 -20.33
CA PRO A 46 16.26 3.80 -21.04
C PRO A 46 16.06 2.58 -20.11
N GLN A 47 16.90 2.44 -19.08
CA GLN A 47 16.77 1.36 -18.09
C GLN A 47 15.53 1.55 -17.19
N GLN A 48 15.24 2.79 -16.76
CA GLN A 48 14.04 3.11 -15.99
C GLN A 48 12.76 2.92 -16.82
N PHE A 49 12.83 3.26 -18.11
CA PHE A 49 11.74 3.02 -19.06
C PHE A 49 11.45 1.51 -19.18
N LEU A 50 12.48 0.69 -19.44
CA LEU A 50 12.35 -0.77 -19.55
C LEU A 50 11.79 -1.38 -18.26
N THR A 51 12.31 -0.97 -17.11
CA THR A 51 11.84 -1.46 -15.80
C THR A 51 10.37 -1.11 -15.60
N THR A 52 9.96 0.12 -15.88
CA THR A 52 8.56 0.56 -15.76
C THR A 52 7.64 -0.22 -16.69
N ILE A 53 8.03 -0.40 -17.97
CA ILE A 53 7.24 -1.16 -18.94
C ILE A 53 7.10 -2.63 -18.52
N ASN A 54 8.17 -3.24 -18.03
CA ASN A 54 8.12 -4.61 -17.50
C ASN A 54 7.14 -4.69 -16.32
N CYS A 55 7.26 -3.79 -15.33
CA CYS A 55 6.34 -3.75 -14.20
C CYS A 55 4.88 -3.56 -14.63
N LEU A 56 4.59 -2.65 -15.57
CA LEU A 56 3.23 -2.43 -16.08
C LEU A 56 2.70 -3.65 -16.83
N SER A 57 3.55 -4.35 -17.58
CA SER A 57 3.19 -5.57 -18.31
C SER A 57 2.84 -6.69 -17.34
N TYR A 58 3.68 -6.93 -16.33
CA TYR A 58 3.42 -7.92 -15.29
C TYR A 58 2.24 -7.55 -14.39
N TYR A 59 2.01 -6.27 -14.11
CA TYR A 59 0.88 -5.84 -13.28
C TYR A 59 -0.45 -6.07 -13.98
N ASN A 60 -0.54 -5.74 -15.28
CA ASN A 60 -1.73 -6.00 -16.09
C ASN A 60 -1.99 -7.49 -16.29
N LEU A 61 -0.93 -8.31 -16.24
CA LEU A 61 -1.05 -9.76 -16.18
C LEU A 61 -1.48 -10.21 -14.79
N ALA A 62 -0.86 -9.82 -13.68
CA ALA A 62 -1.22 -10.34 -12.36
C ALA A 62 -2.59 -9.87 -11.84
N LYS A 63 -3.13 -8.76 -12.37
CA LYS A 63 -4.41 -8.19 -11.95
C LYS A 63 -5.23 -7.77 -13.15
N SER A 64 -6.35 -8.47 -13.39
CA SER A 64 -7.32 -8.05 -14.40
C SER A 64 -7.89 -6.68 -14.03
N VAL A 65 -7.79 -5.73 -14.95
CA VAL A 65 -8.36 -4.38 -14.78
C VAL A 65 -9.89 -4.52 -14.84
N PRO A 66 -10.65 -3.94 -13.89
CA PRO A 66 -12.11 -3.98 -13.94
C PRO A 66 -12.63 -3.42 -15.28
N GLY A 67 -13.32 -4.26 -16.06
CA GLY A 67 -13.83 -3.90 -17.39
C GLY A 67 -12.87 -4.18 -18.57
N ALA A 68 -11.76 -4.87 -18.36
CA ALA A 68 -10.92 -5.35 -19.46
C ALA A 68 -11.56 -6.54 -20.19
N ASN A 69 -11.39 -6.60 -21.52
CA ASN A 69 -11.88 -7.70 -22.37
C ASN A 69 -10.98 -8.95 -22.33
N VAL A 70 -10.14 -9.11 -21.31
CA VAL A 70 -9.23 -10.26 -21.19
C VAL A 70 -9.80 -11.21 -20.14
N GLY A 71 -10.16 -12.41 -20.57
CA GLY A 71 -10.66 -13.45 -19.68
C GLY A 71 -9.61 -13.86 -18.66
N SER A 72 -10.04 -14.14 -17.43
CA SER A 72 -9.21 -14.61 -16.31
C SER A 72 -8.37 -15.85 -16.64
N ASP A 73 -8.80 -16.63 -17.62
CA ASP A 73 -8.23 -17.96 -17.91
C ASP A 73 -6.91 -17.89 -18.71
N VAL A 74 -6.75 -16.84 -19.53
CA VAL A 74 -5.48 -16.55 -20.25
C VAL A 74 -4.37 -16.22 -19.26
N LEU A 75 -4.77 -15.54 -18.18
CA LEU A 75 -3.92 -15.01 -17.13
C LEU A 75 -3.42 -16.14 -16.20
N ASN A 76 -4.32 -17.06 -15.84
CA ASN A 76 -3.95 -18.28 -15.12
C ASN A 76 -3.01 -19.19 -15.94
N SER A 77 -3.26 -19.32 -17.25
CA SER A 77 -2.40 -20.14 -18.13
C SER A 77 -0.98 -19.58 -18.28
N LEU A 78 -0.82 -18.25 -18.25
CA LEU A 78 0.47 -17.57 -18.31
C LEU A 78 1.22 -17.55 -16.97
N MET A 79 0.50 -17.63 -15.84
CA MET A 79 1.07 -17.67 -14.49
C MET A 79 1.40 -19.08 -13.99
N THR A 80 0.89 -20.14 -14.63
CA THR A 80 1.37 -21.51 -14.41
C THR A 80 2.79 -21.69 -14.94
N VAL A 81 3.76 -21.24 -14.15
CA VAL A 81 5.14 -21.69 -14.24
C VAL A 81 5.14 -23.17 -13.85
N LYS A 82 5.22 -24.07 -14.82
CA LYS A 82 5.61 -25.46 -14.57
C LYS A 82 7.01 -25.41 -13.96
N ASP A 83 7.16 -26.07 -12.82
CA ASP A 83 8.38 -26.20 -11.99
C ASP A 83 8.56 -25.16 -10.88
N GLN A 84 7.76 -25.30 -9.81
CA GLN A 84 8.30 -25.32 -8.46
C GLN A 84 7.64 -26.42 -7.61
N PRO A 85 8.41 -27.18 -6.82
CA PRO A 85 7.86 -28.23 -5.96
C PRO A 85 7.14 -27.60 -4.76
N ALA A 86 5.94 -28.11 -4.48
CA ALA A 86 5.13 -27.88 -3.28
C ALA A 86 4.77 -26.42 -2.99
N THR A 87 3.62 -26.00 -3.57
CA THR A 87 2.84 -24.83 -3.16
C THR A 87 2.63 -24.88 -1.64
N SER A 88 3.42 -24.07 -0.94
CA SER A 88 3.54 -24.15 0.51
C SER A 88 2.23 -23.77 1.19
N ARG A 89 1.93 -24.45 2.30
CA ARG A 89 0.93 -24.17 3.34
C ARG A 89 0.74 -22.66 3.68
N LYS A 90 1.72 -21.81 3.32
CA LYS A 90 1.71 -20.34 3.42
C LYS A 90 0.63 -19.68 2.55
N GLN A 91 0.34 -20.18 1.34
CA GLN A 91 -0.71 -19.60 0.49
C GLN A 91 -2.11 -19.79 1.10
N GLN A 92 -2.34 -20.96 1.72
CA GLN A 92 -3.58 -21.25 2.43
C GLN A 92 -3.74 -20.40 3.70
N LEU A 93 -2.63 -20.05 4.38
CA LEU A 93 -2.65 -19.16 5.53
C LEU A 93 -3.01 -17.70 5.15
N ILE A 94 -2.53 -17.24 3.99
CA ILE A 94 -2.82 -15.92 3.42
C ILE A 94 -4.31 -15.79 3.14
N ASP A 95 -4.94 -16.81 2.54
CA ASP A 95 -6.37 -16.79 2.24
C ASP A 95 -7.24 -16.85 3.51
N VAL A 96 -6.81 -17.56 4.56
CA VAL A 96 -7.55 -17.62 5.83
C VAL A 96 -7.46 -16.30 6.60
N LEU A 97 -6.26 -15.70 6.71
CA LEU A 97 -6.05 -14.43 7.39
C LEU A 97 -6.75 -13.25 6.70
N LEU A 98 -6.70 -13.19 5.37
CA LEU A 98 -7.27 -12.08 4.60
C LEU A 98 -8.79 -12.12 4.50
N ASN A 99 -9.40 -13.32 4.49
CA ASN A 99 -10.84 -13.45 4.26
C ASN A 99 -11.68 -13.63 5.52
N SER A 100 -11.11 -14.09 6.65
CA SER A 100 -11.92 -14.48 7.81
C SER A 100 -11.58 -13.77 9.13
N GLY A 101 -10.43 -13.09 9.24
CA GLY A 101 -10.09 -12.30 10.43
C GLY A 101 -9.92 -13.09 11.73
N ASP A 102 -9.81 -14.41 11.67
CA ASP A 102 -9.69 -15.28 12.83
C ASP A 102 -8.20 -15.51 13.18
N LEU A 103 -7.73 -14.84 14.24
CA LEU A 103 -6.33 -14.88 14.70
C LEU A 103 -5.96 -16.22 15.37
N ALA A 104 -6.93 -16.93 15.94
CA ALA A 104 -6.66 -18.15 16.73
C ALA A 104 -6.25 -19.34 15.84
N ALA A 105 -6.79 -19.41 14.62
CA ALA A 105 -6.41 -20.45 13.66
C ALA A 105 -4.97 -20.29 13.13
N ALA A 106 -4.45 -19.06 13.11
CA ALA A 106 -3.08 -18.77 12.70
C ALA A 106 -2.05 -19.20 13.76
N GLU A 107 -2.43 -19.18 15.05
CA GLU A 107 -1.59 -19.52 16.21
C GLU A 107 -1.10 -20.99 16.14
N THR A 108 -1.95 -21.92 15.71
CA THR A 108 -1.58 -23.34 15.56
C THR A 108 -0.57 -23.63 14.43
N ALA A 109 -0.36 -22.70 13.50
CA ALA A 109 0.51 -22.91 12.34
C ALA A 109 1.93 -22.32 12.50
N VAL A 110 2.17 -21.51 13.54
CA VAL A 110 3.41 -20.73 13.72
C VAL A 110 4.45 -21.41 14.62
N ASN A 111 4.10 -22.52 15.30
CA ASN A 111 4.92 -23.15 16.34
C ASN A 111 6.27 -23.76 15.91
N ASP A 112 6.69 -23.65 14.64
CA ASP A 112 7.95 -24.24 14.14
C ASP A 112 9.01 -23.22 13.68
N THR A 113 8.85 -21.92 13.95
CA THR A 113 9.91 -20.95 13.65
C THR A 113 10.46 -20.31 14.92
N THR A 114 11.55 -20.88 15.44
CA THR A 114 12.34 -20.30 16.51
C THR A 114 13.07 -19.04 16.02
N VAL A 115 12.41 -17.89 16.14
CA VAL A 115 13.09 -16.59 16.06
C VAL A 115 13.77 -16.36 17.41
N GLN A 116 15.09 -16.57 17.47
CA GLN A 116 15.88 -16.23 18.64
C GLN A 116 15.79 -14.72 18.89
N GLY A 117 15.10 -14.34 19.97
CA GLY A 117 15.19 -12.99 20.51
C GLY A 117 16.60 -12.74 21.01
N HIS A 118 17.31 -11.83 20.34
CA HIS A 118 18.56 -11.28 20.87
C HIS A 118 18.24 -9.97 21.60
N GLU A 119 18.25 -10.05 22.93
CA GLU A 119 18.37 -8.89 23.81
C GLU A 119 19.76 -8.27 23.61
N GLY A 120 19.83 -6.98 23.24
CA GLY A 120 21.12 -6.30 23.11
C GLY A 120 21.10 -4.94 22.41
N HIS A 121 20.98 -3.89 23.22
CA HIS A 121 21.36 -2.49 22.97
C HIS A 121 20.53 -1.63 21.98
N GLY A 122 19.77 -0.71 22.59
CA GLY A 122 18.96 0.30 21.92
C GLY A 122 19.76 1.48 21.37
N TYR A 123 20.02 1.44 20.07
CA TYR A 123 20.30 2.62 19.26
C TYR A 123 19.55 2.51 17.92
N ASN A 124 18.31 3.03 17.89
CA ASN A 124 17.70 3.42 16.62
C ASN A 124 18.54 4.58 16.05
N LEU A 125 19.50 4.27 15.16
CA LEU A 125 20.50 5.23 14.68
C LEU A 125 19.89 6.30 13.74
N GLN A 126 18.69 6.09 13.23
CA GLN A 126 17.89 7.10 12.55
C GLN A 126 16.46 7.09 13.12
N ARG A 127 15.97 8.24 13.58
CA ARG A 127 14.57 8.44 13.92
C ARG A 127 13.93 9.32 12.87
N SER A 128 12.78 8.89 12.35
CA SER A 128 12.00 9.72 11.43
C SER A 128 11.56 11.01 12.11
N ASP A 129 11.53 12.10 11.34
CA ASP A 129 11.18 13.42 11.87
C ASP A 129 9.74 13.41 12.39
N SER A 130 9.58 13.72 13.68
CA SER A 130 8.27 13.80 14.35
C SER A 130 7.24 14.65 13.62
N ARG A 131 7.67 15.69 12.89
CA ARG A 131 6.81 16.58 12.10
C ARG A 131 6.25 15.88 10.87
N LEU A 132 7.06 15.02 10.24
CA LEU A 132 6.65 14.20 9.10
C LEU A 132 5.75 13.05 9.55
N ILE A 133 6.08 12.42 10.68
CA ILE A 133 5.22 11.38 11.29
C ILE A 133 3.84 11.97 11.60
N TYR A 134 3.78 13.18 12.17
CA TYR A 134 2.52 13.86 12.47
C TYR A 134 1.69 14.13 11.20
N TYR A 135 2.35 14.58 10.13
CA TYR A 135 1.70 14.77 8.82
C TYR A 135 1.14 13.47 8.25
N VAL A 136 1.93 12.38 8.28
CA VAL A 136 1.48 11.06 7.82
C VAL A 136 0.34 10.53 8.69
N ALA A 137 0.37 10.74 10.00
CA ALA A 137 -0.71 10.36 10.90
C ALA A 137 -2.04 11.02 10.49
N GLY A 138 -2.02 12.28 10.02
CA GLY A 138 -3.21 12.95 9.45
C GLY A 138 -3.72 12.28 8.18
N TYR A 139 -2.81 11.77 7.34
CA TYR A 139 -3.16 11.00 6.15
C TYR A 139 -3.76 9.62 6.49
N VAL A 140 -3.18 8.92 7.47
CA VAL A 140 -3.75 7.66 8.01
C VAL A 140 -5.15 7.91 8.56
N ALA A 141 -5.35 8.99 9.31
CA ALA A 141 -6.66 9.36 9.85
C ALA A 141 -7.70 9.56 8.74
N ARG A 142 -7.32 10.25 7.65
CA ARG A 142 -8.20 10.42 6.48
C ARG A 142 -8.60 9.09 5.86
N LYS A 143 -7.67 8.14 5.78
CA LYS A 143 -7.88 6.85 5.10
C LYS A 143 -8.55 5.80 5.97
N CYS A 144 -8.46 5.92 7.28
CA CYS A 144 -8.99 4.91 8.21
C CYS A 144 -10.12 5.50 9.08
N VAL A 145 -9.84 6.56 9.85
CA VAL A 145 -10.80 7.13 10.83
C VAL A 145 -12.03 7.69 10.14
N LEU A 146 -11.87 8.53 9.11
CA LEU A 146 -13.03 9.13 8.42
C LEU A 146 -13.90 8.10 7.69
N LYS A 147 -13.36 6.93 7.31
CA LYS A 147 -14.14 5.85 6.69
C LYS A 147 -15.11 5.20 7.66
N THR A 148 -14.79 5.19 8.96
CA THR A 148 -15.67 4.60 9.98
C THR A 148 -16.97 5.37 10.15
N LYS A 149 -16.99 6.68 9.82
CA LYS A 149 -18.10 7.61 10.10
C LYS A 149 -18.52 7.64 11.58
N CYS A 150 -17.68 7.13 12.48
CA CYS A 150 -17.93 7.10 13.92
C CYS A 150 -17.51 8.42 14.57
N LEU A 151 -18.45 9.08 15.23
CA LEU A 151 -18.20 10.36 15.91
C LEU A 151 -17.25 10.18 17.10
N VAL A 152 -17.36 9.08 17.85
CA VAL A 152 -16.50 8.79 19.00
C VAL A 152 -15.04 8.65 18.54
N CYS A 153 -14.76 7.77 17.57
CA CYS A 153 -13.43 7.62 16.99
C CYS A 153 -12.89 8.93 16.39
N THR A 154 -13.76 9.73 15.75
CA THR A 154 -13.35 11.03 15.20
C THR A 154 -12.92 11.98 16.33
N SER A 155 -13.72 12.11 17.38
CA SER A 155 -13.40 12.98 18.53
C SER A 155 -12.20 12.52 19.34
N GLU A 156 -11.96 11.22 19.42
CA GLU A 156 -10.85 10.64 20.18
C GLU A 156 -9.52 10.73 19.43
N LEU A 157 -9.56 10.59 18.10
CA LEU A 157 -8.37 10.42 17.26
C LEU A 157 -8.00 11.66 16.45
N LEU A 158 -8.88 12.66 16.38
CA LEU A 158 -8.63 13.93 15.70
C LEU A 158 -8.87 15.11 16.64
N LEU A 159 -8.11 16.16 16.42
CA LEU A 159 -8.28 17.44 17.08
C LEU A 159 -8.97 18.44 16.14
N PRO A 160 -9.72 19.40 16.68
CA PRO A 160 -10.10 20.59 15.95
C PRO A 160 -8.85 21.28 15.38
N ALA A 161 -8.97 21.88 14.19
CA ALA A 161 -7.84 22.53 13.52
C ALA A 161 -7.22 23.67 14.35
N SER A 162 -8.02 24.38 15.14
CA SER A 162 -7.56 25.43 16.07
C SER A 162 -6.57 24.89 17.09
N GLU A 163 -6.88 23.75 17.71
CA GLU A 163 -6.05 23.10 18.74
C GLU A 163 -4.86 22.38 18.10
N GLY A 164 -5.11 21.61 17.04
CA GLY A 164 -4.08 20.84 16.35
C GLY A 164 -2.94 21.70 15.79
N LYS A 165 -3.24 22.92 15.32
CA LYS A 165 -2.23 23.88 14.80
C LYS A 165 -1.29 24.42 15.88
N MET A 166 -1.64 24.29 17.15
CA MET A 166 -0.81 24.75 18.28
C MET A 166 0.26 23.72 18.68
N LEU A 167 0.16 22.46 18.23
CA LEU A 167 1.13 21.43 18.55
C LEU A 167 2.45 21.66 17.80
N ASN A 168 3.58 21.51 18.50
CA ASN A 168 4.91 21.62 17.90
C ASN A 168 5.16 20.59 16.78
N ALA A 169 4.60 19.38 16.91
CA ALA A 169 4.68 18.36 15.86
C ALA A 169 3.92 18.77 14.58
N ALA A 170 2.96 19.69 14.68
CA ALA A 170 2.13 20.13 13.55
C ALA A 170 2.76 21.25 12.71
N VAL A 171 4.00 21.70 13.01
CA VAL A 171 4.66 22.81 12.30
C VAL A 171 4.69 22.58 10.78
N PHE A 172 5.06 21.38 10.34
CA PHE A 172 5.08 21.04 8.91
C PHE A 172 3.66 20.96 8.34
N THR A 173 2.75 20.24 9.00
CA THR A 173 1.35 20.13 8.57
C THR A 173 0.68 21.49 8.42
N ARG A 174 0.90 22.42 9.36
CA ARG A 174 0.38 23.79 9.30
C ARG A 174 0.96 24.58 8.14
N ALA A 175 2.24 24.42 7.82
CA ALA A 175 2.86 25.09 6.69
C ALA A 175 2.28 24.60 5.34
N CYS A 176 1.84 23.34 5.26
CA CYS A 176 1.23 22.75 4.07
C CYS A 176 -0.30 22.84 4.04
N ASP A 177 -0.95 23.29 5.12
CA ASP A 177 -2.41 23.27 5.24
C ASP A 177 -3.05 24.46 4.52
N VAL A 178 -3.91 24.14 3.55
CA VAL A 178 -4.77 25.09 2.83
C VAL A 178 -6.24 25.00 3.26
N GLY A 179 -6.50 24.50 4.48
CA GLY A 179 -7.83 24.36 5.08
C GLY A 179 -8.45 22.97 4.93
N GLY A 180 -7.67 21.99 4.49
CA GLY A 180 -8.15 20.64 4.20
C GLY A 180 -7.48 19.55 5.03
N LEU A 181 -6.36 19.83 5.71
CA LEU A 181 -5.60 18.79 6.42
C LEU A 181 -6.22 18.43 7.77
N LEU A 182 -6.03 17.18 8.17
CA LEU A 182 -6.49 16.66 9.46
C LEU A 182 -5.36 16.77 10.49
N TYR A 183 -5.72 17.08 11.72
CA TYR A 183 -4.80 17.17 12.84
C TYR A 183 -5.03 15.99 13.79
N PRO A 184 -4.12 15.00 13.84
CA PRO A 184 -4.22 13.86 14.76
C PRO A 184 -4.25 14.28 16.22
N SER A 185 -5.00 13.54 17.04
CA SER A 185 -4.86 13.62 18.49
C SER A 185 -3.53 13.06 18.97
N ILE A 186 -3.16 13.38 20.21
CA ILE A 186 -1.94 12.85 20.84
C ILE A 186 -1.98 11.31 20.87
N LYS A 187 -3.16 10.71 21.07
CA LYS A 187 -3.35 9.26 21.07
C LYS A 187 -2.99 8.66 19.70
N LEU A 188 -3.55 9.23 18.63
CA LEU A 188 -3.25 8.78 17.27
C LEU A 188 -1.79 9.04 16.89
N PHE A 189 -1.25 10.22 17.21
CA PHE A 189 0.12 10.54 16.91
C PHE A 189 1.11 9.54 17.56
N LYS A 190 0.94 9.26 18.86
CA LYS A 190 1.76 8.26 19.57
C LYS A 190 1.65 6.87 18.95
N PHE A 191 0.45 6.45 18.57
CA PHE A 191 0.24 5.16 17.91
C PHE A 191 1.04 5.04 16.61
N ILE A 192 0.97 6.05 15.74
CA ILE A 192 1.71 6.07 14.48
C ILE A 192 3.23 6.21 14.70
N THR A 193 3.67 7.00 15.69
CA THR A 193 5.09 7.05 16.08
C THR A 193 5.61 5.68 16.50
N ASN A 194 4.82 4.90 17.24
CA ASN A 194 5.22 3.56 17.69
C ASN A 194 5.37 2.61 16.49
N LEU A 195 4.47 2.69 15.51
CA LEU A 195 4.59 1.94 14.25
C LEU A 195 5.84 2.36 13.45
N GLU A 196 6.17 3.65 13.41
CA GLU A 196 7.38 4.13 12.73
C GLU A 196 8.66 3.69 13.43
N ASP A 197 8.70 3.74 14.76
CA ASP A 197 9.85 3.29 15.54
C ASP A 197 10.07 1.78 15.36
N ILE A 198 9.00 0.98 15.23
CA ILE A 198 9.08 -0.45 14.90
C ILE A 198 9.60 -0.66 13.48
N PHE A 199 8.97 0.00 12.51
CA PHE A 199 9.36 -0.11 11.10
C PHE A 199 10.83 0.24 10.92
N THR A 200 11.27 1.38 11.46
CA THR A 200 12.66 1.84 11.36
C THR A 200 13.62 0.90 12.10
N GLY A 201 13.21 0.36 13.24
CA GLY A 201 13.98 -0.65 13.97
C GLY A 201 14.22 -1.92 13.12
N CYS A 202 13.20 -2.43 12.43
CA CYS A 202 13.34 -3.59 11.55
C CYS A 202 14.37 -3.35 10.43
N PHE A 203 14.31 -2.20 9.76
CA PHE A 203 15.21 -1.90 8.63
C PHE A 203 16.55 -1.27 9.02
N SER A 204 16.75 -0.95 10.30
CA SER A 204 18.08 -0.55 10.80
C SER A 204 19.04 -1.75 10.90
N SER A 205 18.50 -2.94 11.13
CA SER A 205 19.29 -4.18 11.32
C SER A 205 19.17 -5.15 10.15
N ASN A 206 18.07 -5.10 9.39
CA ASN A 206 17.79 -6.07 8.33
C ASN A 206 17.76 -5.41 6.94
N LYS A 207 18.27 -6.14 5.95
CA LYS A 207 18.12 -5.77 4.53
C LYS A 207 16.70 -6.04 4.07
N LEU A 208 16.24 -5.31 3.05
CA LEU A 208 14.96 -5.59 2.40
C LEU A 208 15.01 -6.97 1.70
N HIS A 209 14.02 -7.81 2.00
CA HIS A 209 13.73 -9.09 1.33
C HIS A 209 12.22 -9.33 1.16
N GLN A 210 11.86 -10.42 0.48
CA GLN A 210 10.47 -10.76 0.11
C GLN A 210 9.49 -10.84 1.30
N ASP A 211 9.99 -11.17 2.49
CA ASP A 211 9.19 -11.37 3.71
C ASP A 211 9.22 -10.16 4.68
N SER A 212 9.84 -9.05 4.28
CA SER A 212 10.09 -7.91 5.19
C SER A 212 8.83 -7.33 5.84
N ILE A 213 7.68 -7.36 5.13
CA ILE A 213 6.40 -6.90 5.71
C ILE A 213 5.97 -7.85 6.85
N MET A 214 6.17 -9.15 6.68
CA MET A 214 5.81 -10.16 7.68
C MET A 214 6.66 -10.00 8.94
N ASP A 215 7.95 -9.71 8.79
CA ASP A 215 8.84 -9.47 9.93
C ASP A 215 8.39 -8.24 10.73
N VAL A 216 8.03 -7.15 10.05
CA VAL A 216 7.49 -5.96 10.72
C VAL A 216 6.20 -6.29 11.47
N LEU A 217 5.28 -7.04 10.86
CA LEU A 217 4.03 -7.46 11.51
C LEU A 217 4.27 -8.37 12.71
N ALA A 218 5.24 -9.30 12.62
CA ALA A 218 5.62 -10.16 13.74
C ALA A 218 6.15 -9.34 14.92
N VAL A 219 7.00 -8.33 14.67
CA VAL A 219 7.48 -7.44 15.73
C VAL A 219 6.36 -6.59 16.33
N ILE A 220 5.44 -6.10 15.50
CA ILE A 220 4.23 -5.37 15.96
C ILE A 220 3.41 -6.25 16.91
N HIS A 221 3.20 -7.52 16.53
CA HIS A 221 2.47 -8.48 17.34
C HIS A 221 3.16 -8.73 18.69
N ASN A 222 4.46 -9.03 18.67
CA ASN A 222 5.25 -9.30 19.87
C ASN A 222 5.31 -8.10 20.84
N LYS A 223 5.20 -6.87 20.33
CA LYS A 223 5.21 -5.66 21.16
C LYS A 223 3.85 -5.29 21.77
N HIS A 224 2.78 -6.04 21.49
CA HIS A 224 1.44 -5.82 22.02
C HIS A 224 1.01 -4.34 21.96
N ILE A 225 0.99 -3.76 20.75
CA ILE A 225 0.61 -2.36 20.57
C ILE A 225 -0.83 -2.14 21.06
N ALA A 226 -1.02 -1.10 21.89
CA ALA A 226 -2.33 -0.75 22.42
C ALA A 226 -3.34 -0.44 21.29
N ALA A 227 -4.53 -1.04 21.39
CA ALA A 227 -5.61 -0.81 20.45
C ALA A 227 -6.09 0.65 20.49
N ILE A 228 -6.60 1.14 19.35
CA ILE A 228 -7.02 2.51 19.15
C ILE A 228 -8.42 2.58 18.54
N GLY A 229 -9.22 3.55 19.00
CA GLY A 229 -10.64 3.70 18.65
C GLY A 229 -11.56 3.37 19.83
N CYS A 230 -12.86 3.58 19.63
CA CYS A 230 -13.88 3.27 20.63
C CYS A 230 -14.07 1.74 20.78
N GLU A 231 -14.84 1.31 21.79
CA GLU A 231 -15.06 -0.10 22.09
C GLU A 231 -15.48 -0.93 20.87
N GLU A 232 -16.41 -0.41 20.05
CA GLU A 232 -16.92 -1.10 18.86
C GLU A 232 -15.89 -1.21 17.72
N HIS A 233 -15.04 -0.21 17.55
CA HIS A 233 -14.14 -0.11 16.39
C HIS A 233 -12.68 -0.40 16.73
N SER A 234 -12.34 -0.56 18.00
CA SER A 234 -10.96 -0.64 18.49
C SER A 234 -10.13 -1.67 17.74
N GLN A 235 -10.64 -2.90 17.60
CA GLN A 235 -9.94 -3.98 16.91
C GLN A 235 -9.82 -3.74 15.41
N THR A 236 -10.95 -3.46 14.74
CA THR A 236 -11.00 -3.31 13.28
C THR A 236 -10.24 -2.07 12.80
N LEU A 237 -10.35 -0.95 13.51
CA LEU A 237 -9.63 0.28 13.20
C LEU A 237 -8.13 0.12 13.41
N THR A 238 -7.71 -0.55 14.49
CA THR A 238 -6.28 -0.82 14.76
C THR A 238 -5.68 -1.65 13.64
N ALA A 239 -6.32 -2.76 13.26
CA ALA A 239 -5.83 -3.62 12.17
C ALA A 239 -5.71 -2.86 10.84
N ASN A 240 -6.77 -2.12 10.47
CA ASN A 240 -6.78 -1.31 9.24
C ASN A 240 -5.68 -0.23 9.23
N MET A 241 -5.41 0.39 10.38
CA MET A 241 -4.36 1.41 10.50
C MET A 241 -2.96 0.81 10.40
N ILE A 242 -2.73 -0.35 11.03
CA ILE A 242 -1.45 -1.08 10.94
C ILE A 242 -1.18 -1.47 9.50
N GLU A 243 -2.14 -2.14 8.84
CA GLU A 243 -2.03 -2.57 7.45
C GLU A 243 -1.72 -1.36 6.54
N PHE A 244 -2.57 -0.34 6.60
CA PHE A 244 -2.42 0.84 5.77
C PHE A 244 -1.07 1.55 5.99
N TYR A 245 -0.64 1.69 7.24
CA TYR A 245 0.60 2.35 7.58
C TYR A 245 1.82 1.56 7.08
N VAL A 246 1.91 0.27 7.41
CA VAL A 246 3.06 -0.57 7.06
C VAL A 246 3.20 -0.68 5.55
N VAL A 247 2.11 -0.91 4.81
CA VAL A 247 2.14 -0.98 3.34
C VAL A 247 2.55 0.37 2.73
N THR A 248 1.97 1.47 3.21
CA THR A 248 2.31 2.81 2.73
C THR A 248 3.78 3.14 3.02
N ARG A 249 4.27 2.81 4.21
CA ARG A 249 5.64 3.08 4.62
C ARG A 249 6.64 2.24 3.84
N MET A 250 6.31 0.98 3.55
CA MET A 250 7.11 0.13 2.68
C MET A 250 7.23 0.68 1.28
N HIS A 251 6.11 1.13 0.70
CA HIS A 251 6.12 1.76 -0.62
C HIS A 251 7.03 2.99 -0.68
N PHE A 252 7.08 3.80 0.38
CA PHE A 252 8.02 4.92 0.48
C PHE A 252 9.45 4.51 0.78
N TYR A 253 9.68 3.34 1.39
CA TYR A 253 11.01 2.84 1.67
C TYR A 253 11.70 2.24 0.43
N VAL A 254 10.91 1.63 -0.47
CA VAL A 254 11.42 0.99 -1.70
C VAL A 254 11.62 1.99 -2.85
N LYS A 255 10.99 3.16 -2.78
CA LYS A 255 11.10 4.24 -3.79
C LYS A 255 12.30 5.15 -3.55
#